data_AF-A0A954UXD4-F1
#
_entry.id   AF-A0A954UXD4-F1
#
_cell.length_a   1.000
_cell.length_b   1.000
_cell.length_c   1.000
_cell.angle_alpha   90.00
_cell.angle_beta   90.00
_cell.angle_gamma   90.00
#
_symmetry.space_group_name_H-M   'P 1'
#
loop_
_entity.id
_entity.type
_entity.pdbx_description
1 polymer ?
#
loop_
_entity_poly.entity_id
_entity_poly.type
_entity_poly.pdbx_seq_one_letter_code
_entity_poly.pdbx_strand_id
1 'polypeptide(L)' 'MSHIVSVETEIRDVAALHSACRRLGLPQPTHETVRLFSDEATGYCVRLNDWRYPVVCDTESGRVQFDNFEGRWGE' A
#
# COMPACT_ATOMS: atom_id res chain seq x y z
N MET A 1 -31.17 -7.51 9.76
CA MET A 1 -30.43 -6.24 9.72
C MET A 1 -28.96 -6.57 9.87
N SER A 2 -28.15 -6.33 8.84
CA SER A 2 -26.70 -6.58 8.87
C SER A 2 -26.02 -5.27 9.29
N HIS A 3 -25.27 -5.29 10.39
CA HIS A 3 -24.42 -4.18 10.79
C HIS A 3 -22.99 -4.57 10.43
N ILE A 4 -22.53 -4.16 9.24
CA ILE A 4 -21.13 -4.29 8.87
C ILE A 4 -20.40 -3.07 9.44
N VAL A 5 -19.37 -3.31 10.23
CA VAL A 5 -18.44 -2.28 10.73
C VAL A 5 -17.21 -2.30 9.83
N SER A 6 -16.90 -1.17 9.22
CA SER A 6 -15.69 -0.98 8.41
C SER A 6 -14.62 -0.29 9.25
N VAL A 7 -13.40 -0.79 9.18
CA VAL A 7 -12.21 -0.15 9.79
C VAL A 7 -11.23 0.13 8.65
N GLU A 8 -10.80 1.38 8.54
CA GLU A 8 -9.82 1.83 7.56
C GLU A 8 -8.51 2.18 8.28
N THR A 9 -7.39 1.78 7.68
CA THR A 9 -6.05 2.06 8.22
C THR A 9 -5.38 3.17 7.43
N GLU A 10 -4.71 4.08 8.13
CA GLU A 10 -3.96 5.18 7.52
C GLU A 10 -2.46 5.10 7.83
N ILE A 11 -1.64 5.54 6.88
CA ILE A 11 -0.19 5.69 7.06
C ILE A 11 0.18 7.15 6.80
N ARG A 12 0.72 7.84 7.79
CA ARG A 12 1.08 9.28 7.71
C ARG A 12 2.55 9.58 8.00
N ASP A 13 3.29 8.63 8.56
CA ASP A 13 4.69 8.79 8.93
C ASP A 13 5.60 8.00 7.97
N VAL A 14 6.35 8.74 7.16
CA VAL A 14 7.32 8.21 6.19
C VAL A 14 8.44 7.44 6.88
N ALA A 15 8.95 7.93 8.02
CA ALA A 15 10.04 7.27 8.75
C ALA A 15 9.58 5.94 9.36
N ALA A 16 8.34 5.88 9.85
CA ALA A 16 7.72 4.63 10.30
C ALA A 16 7.56 3.64 9.14
N LEU A 17 7.13 4.10 7.95
CA LEU A 17 7.00 3.27 6.75
C LEU A 17 8.35 2.64 6.33
N HIS A 18 9.42 3.45 6.28
CA HIS A 18 10.77 2.96 6.00
C HIS A 18 11.25 1.92 7.03
N SER A 19 10.98 2.19 8.31
CA SER A 19 11.33 1.29 9.41
C SER A 19 10.58 -0.04 9.33
N ALA A 20 9.29 0.00 8.96
CA ALA A 20 8.48 -1.18 8.74
C ALA A 20 9.01 -2.03 7.57
N CYS A 21 9.31 -1.40 6.42
CA CYS A 21 9.88 -2.12 5.27
C CYS A 21 11.21 -2.80 5.63
N ARG A 22 12.08 -2.11 6.39
CA ARG A 22 13.33 -2.69 6.87
C ARG A 22 13.11 -3.89 7.79
N ARG A 23 12.18 -3.78 8.75
CA ARG A 23 11.85 -4.87 9.67
C ARG A 23 11.29 -6.10 8.94
N LEU A 24 10.55 -5.88 7.86
CA LEU A 24 9.95 -6.92 7.03
C LEU A 24 10.89 -7.45 5.93
N GLY A 25 12.10 -6.90 5.80
CA GLY A 25 13.03 -7.30 4.73
C GLY A 25 12.60 -6.90 3.32
N LEU A 26 11.71 -5.91 3.21
CA LEU A 26 11.21 -5.39 1.93
C LEU A 26 12.14 -4.32 1.35
N PRO A 27 12.14 -4.12 0.02
CA PRO A 27 12.73 -2.94 -0.60
C PRO A 27 12.23 -1.67 0.08
N GLN A 28 13.11 -0.67 0.21
CA GLN A 28 12.71 0.62 0.76
C GLN A 28 11.70 1.29 -0.17
N PRO A 29 10.67 1.95 0.39
CA PRO A 29 9.63 2.56 -0.42
C PRO A 29 10.17 3.75 -1.21
N THR A 30 9.69 3.91 -2.44
CA THR A 30 10.05 5.01 -3.35
C THR A 30 8.85 5.91 -3.57
N HIS A 31 9.04 7.23 -3.53
CA HIS A 31 7.96 8.17 -3.81
C HIS A 31 7.82 8.37 -5.32
N GLU A 32 6.75 7.84 -5.92
CA GLU A 32 6.52 7.84 -7.36
C GLU A 32 5.02 7.76 -7.69
N THR A 33 4.70 8.08 -8.94
CA THR A 33 3.37 7.82 -9.52
C THR A 33 3.42 6.51 -10.28
N VAL A 34 2.50 5.59 -9.97
CA VAL A 34 2.43 4.25 -10.57
C VAL A 34 1.02 3.96 -11.06
N ARG A 35 0.94 3.19 -12.13
CA ARG A 35 -0.31 2.66 -12.63
C ARG A 35 -0.64 1.34 -11.94
N LEU A 36 -1.73 1.34 -11.20
CA LEU A 36 -2.41 0.18 -10.65
C LEU A 36 -3.23 -0.51 -11.76
N PHE A 37 -3.97 -1.56 -11.40
CA PHE A 37 -4.83 -2.27 -12.35
C PHE A 37 -5.92 -1.35 -12.93
N SER A 38 -6.58 -0.59 -12.05
CA SER A 38 -7.76 0.22 -12.40
C SER A 38 -7.52 1.72 -12.35
N ASP A 39 -6.40 2.19 -11.78
CA ASP A 39 -6.16 3.62 -11.58
C ASP A 39 -4.66 3.98 -11.58
N GLU A 40 -4.35 5.26 -11.42
CA GLU A 40 -3.01 5.77 -11.11
C GLU A 40 -2.94 6.34 -9.69
N ALA A 41 -1.85 6.05 -9.01
CA ALA A 41 -1.64 6.38 -7.61
C ALA A 41 -0.29 7.08 -7.43
N THR A 42 -0.24 8.12 -6.60
CA THR A 42 1.01 8.82 -6.26
C THR A 42 1.26 8.74 -4.77
N GLY A 43 2.46 8.33 -4.39
CA GLY A 43 2.86 8.21 -2.99
C GLY A 43 4.07 7.32 -2.81
N TYR A 44 4.31 6.90 -1.57
CA TYR A 44 5.38 5.97 -1.24
C TYR A 44 4.97 4.54 -1.62
N CYS A 45 5.61 4.00 -2.65
CA CYS A 45 5.36 2.68 -3.20
C CYS A 45 6.12 1.60 -2.43
N VAL A 46 5.39 0.74 -1.72
CA VAL A 46 5.90 -0.46 -1.05
C VAL A 46 5.69 -1.66 -1.97
N ARG A 47 6.77 -2.30 -2.38
CA ARG A 47 6.73 -3.51 -3.23
C ARG A 47 6.78 -4.74 -2.33
N LEU A 48 5.64 -5.42 -2.21
CA LEU A 48 5.52 -6.68 -1.48
C LEU A 48 6.01 -7.83 -2.36
N ASN A 49 6.56 -8.86 -1.73
CA ASN A 49 6.97 -10.07 -2.44
C ASN A 49 5.74 -10.72 -3.09
N ASP A 50 5.91 -11.19 -4.33
CA ASP A 50 4.88 -11.85 -5.13
C ASP A 50 3.69 -10.96 -5.54
N TRP A 51 3.70 -9.67 -5.20
CA TRP A 51 2.69 -8.71 -5.65
C TRP A 51 3.10 -8.08 -6.98
N ARG A 52 2.15 -8.06 -7.93
CA ARG A 52 2.39 -7.45 -9.25
C ARG A 52 2.34 -5.92 -9.21
N TYR A 53 1.49 -5.33 -8.37
CA TYR A 53 1.42 -3.88 -8.16
C TYR A 53 1.88 -3.51 -6.75
N PRO A 54 2.56 -2.36 -6.58
CA PRO A 54 2.93 -1.89 -5.25
C PRO A 54 1.70 -1.46 -4.45
N VAL A 55 1.86 -1.46 -3.12
CA VAL A 55 0.97 -0.73 -2.22
C VAL A 55 1.46 0.72 -2.18
N VAL A 56 0.59 1.67 -2.51
CA VAL A 56 0.92 3.10 -2.56
C VAL A 56 0.39 3.78 -1.31
N CYS A 57 1.32 4.30 -0.49
CA CYS A 57 0.99 5.03 0.73
C CYS A 57 1.08 6.54 0.45
N ASP A 58 -0.07 7.19 0.35
CA ASP A 58 -0.15 8.65 0.33
C ASP A 58 -0.12 9.15 1.79
N THR A 59 1.06 9.57 2.25
CA THR A 59 1.25 9.98 3.64
C THR A 59 0.64 11.33 3.98
N GLU A 60 0.30 12.15 2.98
CA GLU A 60 -0.37 13.43 3.20
C GLU A 60 -1.85 13.22 3.49
N SER A 61 -2.54 12.45 2.63
CA SER A 61 -3.95 12.13 2.85
C SER A 61 -4.16 11.04 3.90
N GLY A 62 -3.13 10.21 4.14
CA GLY A 62 -3.18 9.02 4.99
C GLY A 62 -3.66 7.78 4.26
N ARG A 63 -4.09 7.90 3.00
CA ARG A 63 -4.71 6.79 2.24
C ARG A 63 -3.67 5.76 1.80
N VAL A 64 -4.12 4.51 1.76
CA VAL A 64 -3.34 3.39 1.24
C VAL A 64 -4.09 2.80 0.05
N GLN A 65 -3.48 2.86 -1.12
CA GLN A 65 -4.06 2.41 -2.38
C GLN A 65 -3.35 1.15 -2.86
N PHE A 66 -4.10 0.12 -3.21
CA PHE A 66 -3.57 -1.15 -3.66
C PHE A 66 -4.66 -1.94 -4.37
N ASP A 67 -4.24 -2.84 -5.26
CA ASP A 67 -5.13 -3.84 -5.82
C ASP A 67 -4.90 -5.17 -5.08
N ASN A 68 -5.93 -5.68 -4.43
CA ASN A 68 -5.87 -6.97 -3.74
C ASN A 68 -6.63 -8.10 -4.47
N PHE A 69 -7.23 -7.83 -5.64
CA PHE A 69 -8.00 -8.79 -6.46
C PHE A 69 -8.72 -9.88 -5.65
N GLU A 70 -9.66 -9.46 -4.79
CA GLU A 70 -10.46 -10.35 -3.91
C GLU A 70 -9.65 -11.28 -2.99
N GLY A 71 -8.42 -10.89 -2.62
CA GLY A 71 -7.56 -11.65 -1.73
C GLY A 71 -6.70 -12.72 -2.41
N ARG A 72 -6.62 -12.71 -3.74
CA ARG A 72 -5.66 -13.51 -4.50
C ARG A 72 -4.74 -12.52 -5.16
N TRP A 73 -3.43 -12.49 -4.89
CA TRP A 73 -2.41 -12.03 -5.84
C TRP A 73 -1.00 -12.37 -5.32
N GLY A 74 -0.21 -12.96 -6.22
CA GLY A 74 0.86 -13.93 -5.98
C GLY A 74 0.61 -15.19 -6.82
N GLU A 75 1.65 -15.94 -7.24
CA GLU A 75 1.45 -17.34 -7.70
C GLU A 75 0.96 -18.23 -6.56
#